data_AF-A0A0N1IQU4-F1
#
_entry.id   AF-A0A0N1IQU4-F1
#
_cell.length_a   1.000
_cell.length_b   1.000
_cell.length_c   1.000
_cell.angle_alpha   90.00
_cell.angle_beta   90.00
_cell.angle_gamma   90.00
#
_symmetry.space_group_name_H-M   'P 1'
#
loop_
_entity.id
_entity.type
_entity.pdbx_description
1 polymer ?
#
loop_
_entity_poly.entity_id
_entity_poly.type
_entity_poly.pdbx_seq_one_letter_code
_entity_poly.pdbx_strand_id
1 'polypeptide(L)'
;MKPGNKKIFVNICLTDAIPCPRDITNEELMKILNSEDPSSYRVPMSIGEGRTELDKSGAPATVYDVAINPKFFTKIENDDLFHTFFLTVVFEGLQDKYQFEIDSQKYSVLKNRKSIGTLQSHRIQIRDIKTSESPTNKPLIEEIDRPIEQKKIKEPVKIENIKKEIVYRLRREPPTGEIDYLLAEFKIPATVSILKAIYY
;
A
#
# COMPACT_ATOMS: atom_id res chain seq x y z
N MET A 1 -2.77 18.08 24.24
CA MET A 1 -2.56 19.32 23.45
C MET A 1 -3.54 19.31 22.30
N LYS A 2 -4.42 20.31 22.17
CA LYS A 2 -5.24 20.45 20.96
C LYS A 2 -4.29 20.80 19.80
N PRO A 3 -4.26 20.05 18.69
CA PRO A 3 -3.48 20.48 17.55
C PRO A 3 -4.09 21.80 17.07
N GLY A 4 -3.30 22.87 17.06
CA GLY A 4 -3.73 24.13 16.43
C GLY A 4 -4.17 23.81 15.01
N ASN A 5 -5.31 24.35 14.56
CA ASN A 5 -5.95 24.15 13.25
C ASN A 5 -4.91 24.03 12.11
N LYS A 6 -4.37 22.84 11.88
CA LYS A 6 -3.40 22.57 10.83
C LYS A 6 -4.19 22.14 9.63
N LYS A 7 -4.14 22.95 8.59
CA LYS A 7 -4.75 22.66 7.30
C LYS A 7 -4.04 21.46 6.69
N ILE A 8 -4.82 20.45 6.33
CA ILE A 8 -4.32 19.25 5.65
C ILE A 8 -4.92 19.23 4.25
N PHE A 9 -4.08 18.93 3.26
CA PHE A 9 -4.50 18.57 1.93
C PHE A 9 -4.19 17.10 1.69
N VAL A 10 -5.11 16.43 0.99
CA VAL A 10 -4.92 15.04 0.57
C VAL A 10 -5.08 15.00 -0.94
N ASN A 11 -4.02 14.61 -1.64
CA ASN A 11 -4.07 14.38 -3.08
C ASN A 11 -4.42 12.91 -3.32
N ILE A 12 -5.46 12.65 -4.11
CA ILE A 12 -5.77 11.29 -4.58
C ILE A 12 -5.01 11.08 -5.90
N CYS A 13 -4.13 10.08 -5.91
CA CYS A 13 -3.25 9.74 -7.01
C CYS A 13 -3.61 8.36 -7.58
N LEU A 14 -3.26 8.12 -8.84
CA LEU A 14 -3.64 6.90 -9.55
C LEU A 14 -2.40 6.11 -9.97
N THR A 15 -2.43 4.79 -9.81
CA THR A 15 -1.36 3.90 -10.31
C THR A 15 -1.82 2.45 -10.46
N ASP A 16 -1.48 1.82 -11.57
CA ASP A 16 -1.76 0.40 -11.83
C ASP A 16 -0.89 -0.55 -10.98
N ALA A 17 0.15 -0.03 -10.32
CA ALA A 17 0.98 -0.80 -9.41
C ALA A 17 0.26 -1.20 -8.11
N ILE A 18 -0.85 -0.53 -7.79
CA ILE A 18 -1.72 -0.89 -6.67
C ILE A 18 -2.84 -1.80 -7.20
N PRO A 19 -3.07 -2.97 -6.58
CA PRO A 19 -4.12 -3.87 -7.00
C PRO A 19 -5.50 -3.22 -6.80
N CYS A 20 -6.41 -3.46 -7.74
CA CYS A 20 -7.79 -3.04 -7.61
C CYS A 20 -8.47 -3.84 -6.47
N PRO A 21 -9.26 -3.20 -5.59
CA PRO A 21 -10.10 -3.92 -4.63
C PRO A 21 -11.12 -4.82 -5.34
N ARG A 22 -11.70 -5.75 -4.57
CA ARG A 22 -12.82 -6.59 -5.03
C ARG A 22 -13.95 -5.69 -5.56
N ASP A 23 -14.51 -6.05 -6.70
CA ASP A 23 -15.66 -5.35 -7.25
C ASP A 23 -16.94 -5.89 -6.62
N ILE A 24 -17.70 -5.03 -5.95
CA ILE A 24 -18.92 -5.37 -5.20
C ILE A 24 -20.01 -4.33 -5.44
N THR A 25 -21.29 -4.67 -5.32
CA THR A 25 -22.38 -3.69 -5.50
C THR A 25 -22.56 -2.80 -4.26
N ASN A 26 -23.37 -1.75 -4.40
CA ASN A 26 -23.77 -0.92 -3.26
C ASN A 26 -24.54 -1.71 -2.20
N GLU A 27 -25.42 -2.63 -2.59
CA GLU A 27 -26.10 -3.47 -1.61
C GLU A 27 -25.12 -4.39 -0.88
N GLU A 28 -24.11 -4.93 -1.58
CA GLU A 28 -23.09 -5.76 -0.95
C GLU A 28 -22.22 -4.95 0.01
N LEU A 29 -21.78 -3.75 -0.38
CA LEU A 29 -21.04 -2.85 0.51
C LEU A 29 -21.85 -2.53 1.77
N MET A 30 -23.13 -2.16 1.63
CA MET A 30 -24.00 -1.88 2.77
C MET A 30 -24.19 -3.11 3.67
N LYS A 31 -24.33 -4.31 3.10
CA LYS A 31 -24.40 -5.55 3.88
C LYS A 31 -23.12 -5.76 4.68
N ILE A 32 -21.95 -5.52 4.08
CA ILE A 32 -20.65 -5.66 4.75
C ILE A 32 -20.54 -4.66 5.90
N LEU A 33 -20.86 -3.39 5.67
CA LEU A 33 -20.79 -2.33 6.69
C LEU A 33 -21.71 -2.59 7.90
N ASN A 34 -22.83 -3.30 7.70
CA ASN A 34 -23.78 -3.66 8.76
C ASN A 34 -23.57 -5.08 9.31
N SER A 35 -22.55 -5.80 8.85
CA SER A 35 -22.25 -7.16 9.28
C SER A 35 -21.42 -7.19 10.57
N GLU A 36 -21.25 -8.37 11.14
CA GLU A 36 -20.35 -8.59 12.28
C GLU A 36 -18.86 -8.41 11.92
N ASP A 37 -18.51 -8.51 10.63
CA ASP A 37 -17.16 -8.28 10.12
C ASP A 37 -17.15 -7.22 9.00
N PRO A 38 -17.26 -5.92 9.36
CA PRO A 38 -17.18 -4.81 8.39
C PRO A 38 -15.79 -4.70 7.76
N SER A 39 -14.83 -5.46 8.29
CA SER A 39 -13.45 -5.49 7.87
C SER A 39 -13.22 -6.46 6.69
N SER A 40 -14.23 -7.22 6.29
CA SER A 40 -14.16 -8.17 5.17
C SER A 40 -13.94 -7.49 3.79
N TYR A 41 -14.27 -6.21 3.64
CA TYR A 41 -13.92 -5.41 2.46
C TYR A 41 -12.68 -4.54 2.70
N ARG A 42 -11.72 -4.59 1.76
CA ARG A 42 -10.45 -3.85 1.85
C ARG A 42 -10.20 -3.07 0.58
N VAL A 43 -9.76 -1.82 0.75
CA VAL A 43 -9.29 -0.96 -0.35
C VAL A 43 -7.77 -0.85 -0.27
N PRO A 44 -7.02 -1.46 -1.19
CA PRO A 44 -5.58 -1.27 -1.28
C PRO A 44 -5.25 0.18 -1.63
N MET A 45 -4.42 0.83 -0.82
CA MET A 45 -3.93 2.17 -1.09
C MET A 45 -2.52 2.36 -0.52
N SER A 46 -1.78 3.31 -1.07
CA SER A 46 -0.49 3.74 -0.53
C SER A 46 -0.61 5.17 -0.03
N ILE A 47 -0.35 5.37 1.26
CA ILE A 47 -0.33 6.68 1.91
C ILE A 47 1.12 7.16 1.96
N GLY A 48 1.46 8.19 1.20
CA GLY A 48 2.78 8.84 1.19
C GLY A 48 3.05 9.63 2.46
N GLU A 49 4.32 10.02 2.66
CA GLU A 49 4.74 10.85 3.80
C GLU A 49 4.16 12.26 3.72
N GLY A 50 3.90 12.84 4.89
CA GLY A 50 3.40 14.20 5.00
C GLY A 50 4.50 15.21 4.63
N ARG A 51 4.20 16.12 3.70
CA ARG A 51 5.09 17.22 3.33
C ARG A 51 4.49 18.58 3.69
N THR A 52 5.34 19.57 3.91
CA THR A 52 4.90 20.94 4.11
C THR A 52 4.90 21.67 2.78
N GLU A 53 3.75 22.20 2.39
CA GLU A 53 3.55 23.04 1.20
C GLU A 53 2.90 24.37 1.59
N LEU A 54 3.00 25.38 0.73
CA LEU A 54 2.33 26.65 0.93
C LEU A 54 0.92 26.60 0.33
N ASP A 55 -0.07 27.05 1.09
CA ASP A 55 -1.43 27.22 0.58
C ASP A 55 -1.56 28.52 -0.25
N LYS A 56 -2.76 28.81 -0.77
CA LYS A 56 -2.99 30.00 -1.60
C LYS A 56 -2.68 31.33 -0.87
N SER A 57 -2.75 31.35 0.46
CA SER A 57 -2.42 32.50 1.29
C SER A 57 -0.94 32.59 1.68
N GLY A 58 -0.12 31.61 1.25
CA GLY A 58 1.28 31.51 1.66
C GLY A 58 1.46 30.90 3.05
N ALA A 59 0.40 30.36 3.67
CA ALA A 59 0.50 29.70 4.96
C ALA A 59 0.96 28.24 4.79
N PRO A 60 1.80 27.70 5.70
CA PRO A 60 2.22 26.31 5.64
C PRO A 60 1.04 25.37 5.93
N ALA A 61 0.90 24.35 5.10
CA ALA A 61 -0.09 23.28 5.21
C ALA A 61 0.57 21.92 4.96
N THR A 62 0.05 20.87 5.59
CA THR A 62 0.56 19.51 5.39
C THR A 62 -0.17 18.87 4.22
N VAL A 63 0.56 18.21 3.32
CA VAL A 63 0.02 17.50 2.16
C VAL A 63 0.39 16.03 2.25
N TYR A 64 -0.60 15.16 2.03
CA TYR A 64 -0.41 13.72 1.88
C TYR A 64 -0.84 13.29 0.48
N ASP A 65 -0.06 12.40 -0.15
CA ASP A 65 -0.45 11.75 -1.39
C ASP A 65 -1.00 10.36 -1.08
N VAL A 66 -2.19 10.04 -1.57
CA VAL A 66 -2.82 8.73 -1.41
C VAL A 66 -3.02 8.12 -2.79
N ALA A 67 -2.29 7.06 -3.10
CA ALA A 67 -2.37 6.40 -4.39
C ALA A 67 -3.33 5.20 -4.32
N ILE A 68 -4.16 5.03 -5.37
CA ILE A 68 -5.09 3.91 -5.56
C ILE A 68 -5.08 3.41 -7.02
N ASN A 69 -5.74 2.28 -7.25
CA ASN A 69 -5.92 1.74 -8.59
C ASN A 69 -6.86 2.64 -9.44
N PRO A 70 -6.53 2.95 -10.71
CA PRO A 70 -7.37 3.77 -11.59
C PRO A 70 -8.79 3.23 -11.80
N LYS A 71 -8.97 1.90 -11.90
CA LYS A 71 -10.30 1.29 -12.09
C LYS A 71 -11.22 1.55 -10.89
N PHE A 72 -10.66 1.48 -9.69
CA PHE A 72 -11.40 1.82 -8.48
C PHE A 72 -11.71 3.32 -8.41
N PHE A 73 -10.79 4.17 -8.85
CA PHE A 73 -11.05 5.61 -8.94
C PHE A 73 -12.23 5.93 -9.87
N THR A 74 -12.32 5.29 -11.03
CA THR A 74 -13.48 5.44 -11.92
C THR A 74 -14.78 5.02 -11.24
N LYS A 75 -14.76 3.99 -10.39
CA LYS A 75 -15.95 3.57 -9.64
C LYS A 75 -16.37 4.63 -8.62
N ILE A 76 -15.45 5.13 -7.80
CA ILE A 76 -15.78 6.13 -6.77
C ILE A 76 -16.18 7.49 -7.39
N GLU A 77 -15.73 7.83 -8.59
CA GLU A 77 -16.15 9.07 -9.27
C GLU A 77 -17.63 9.03 -9.70
N ASN A 78 -18.18 7.85 -9.95
CA ASN A 78 -19.54 7.67 -10.47
C ASN A 78 -20.52 7.18 -9.39
N ASP A 79 -20.06 6.97 -8.16
CA ASP A 79 -20.86 6.36 -7.10
C ASP A 79 -20.60 7.05 -5.75
N ASP A 80 -21.60 7.81 -5.29
CA ASP A 80 -21.52 8.62 -4.07
C ASP A 80 -21.32 7.78 -2.80
N LEU A 81 -21.85 6.54 -2.75
CA LEU A 81 -21.67 5.65 -1.62
C LEU A 81 -20.22 5.22 -1.52
N PHE A 82 -19.66 4.76 -2.64
CA PHE A 82 -18.25 4.36 -2.72
C PHE A 82 -17.30 5.55 -2.53
N HIS A 83 -17.65 6.73 -3.03
CA HIS A 83 -16.90 7.96 -2.79
C HIS A 83 -16.81 8.28 -1.30
N THR A 84 -17.96 8.28 -0.61
CA THR A 84 -18.02 8.58 0.83
C THR A 84 -17.29 7.52 1.65
N PHE A 85 -17.52 6.23 1.34
CA PHE A 85 -16.81 5.12 1.97
C PHE A 85 -15.29 5.25 1.80
N PHE A 86 -14.82 5.51 0.59
CA PHE A 86 -13.39 5.65 0.31
C PHE A 86 -12.76 6.79 1.10
N LEU A 87 -13.39 7.97 1.13
CA LEU A 87 -12.86 9.11 1.88
C LEU A 87 -12.77 8.81 3.38
N THR A 88 -13.75 8.11 3.95
CA THR A 88 -13.70 7.65 5.34
C THR A 88 -12.48 6.75 5.57
N VAL A 89 -12.25 5.76 4.72
CA VAL A 89 -11.08 4.86 4.83
C VAL A 89 -9.77 5.64 4.70
N VAL A 90 -9.72 6.67 3.84
CA VAL A 90 -8.53 7.53 3.71
C VAL A 90 -8.27 8.33 4.98
N PHE A 91 -9.32 8.92 5.59
CA PHE A 91 -9.17 9.67 6.83
C PHE A 91 -8.73 8.77 7.98
N GLU A 92 -9.40 7.62 8.17
CA GLU A 92 -9.01 6.63 9.18
C GLU A 92 -7.57 6.17 8.96
N GLY A 93 -7.19 5.83 7.72
CA GLY A 93 -5.82 5.41 7.38
C GLY A 93 -4.76 6.48 7.68
N LEU A 94 -5.08 7.76 7.49
CA LEU A 94 -4.19 8.87 7.85
C LEU A 94 -4.08 9.04 9.37
N GLN A 95 -5.21 9.02 10.07
CA GLN A 95 -5.27 9.14 11.53
C GLN A 95 -4.49 8.00 12.20
N ASP A 96 -4.68 6.77 11.74
CA ASP A 96 -3.98 5.59 12.26
C ASP A 96 -2.48 5.64 11.94
N LYS A 97 -2.11 6.00 10.71
CA LYS A 97 -0.70 5.99 10.30
C LYS A 97 0.13 7.05 11.02
N TYR A 98 -0.45 8.23 11.25
CA TYR A 98 0.29 9.40 11.74
C TYR A 98 -0.16 9.87 13.14
N GLN A 99 -1.09 9.16 13.76
CA GLN A 99 -1.53 9.36 15.15
C GLN A 99 -2.03 10.78 15.41
N PHE A 100 -2.87 11.30 14.51
CA PHE A 100 -3.56 12.58 14.67
C PHE A 100 -5.07 12.44 14.40
N GLU A 101 -5.84 13.47 14.73
CA GLU A 101 -7.29 13.50 14.53
C GLU A 101 -7.67 14.35 13.31
N ILE A 102 -8.59 13.83 12.49
CA ILE A 102 -9.21 14.54 11.36
C ILE A 102 -10.70 14.68 11.67
N ASP A 103 -11.25 15.87 11.44
CA ASP A 103 -12.70 16.06 11.38
C ASP A 103 -13.20 15.54 10.02
N SER A 104 -13.62 14.27 10.00
CA SER A 104 -14.11 13.58 8.79
C SER A 104 -15.40 14.19 8.22
N GLN A 105 -16.12 15.01 8.99
CA GLN A 105 -17.32 15.71 8.53
C GLN A 105 -17.01 17.06 7.88
N LYS A 106 -15.80 17.59 8.07
CA LYS A 106 -15.40 18.94 7.63
C LYS A 106 -14.28 18.89 6.59
N TYR A 107 -14.55 18.26 5.45
CA TYR A 107 -13.68 18.32 4.28
C TYR A 107 -14.33 19.08 3.12
N SER A 108 -13.52 19.53 2.17
CA SER A 108 -13.99 20.07 0.90
C SER A 108 -13.09 19.63 -0.24
N VAL A 109 -13.71 19.22 -1.35
CA VAL A 109 -12.99 18.84 -2.57
C VAL A 109 -12.66 20.12 -3.35
N LEU A 110 -11.39 20.30 -3.70
CA LEU A 110 -10.94 21.45 -4.48
C LEU A 110 -11.43 21.33 -5.93
N LYS A 111 -12.15 22.35 -6.41
CA LYS A 111 -12.71 22.34 -7.78
C LYS A 111 -11.75 22.83 -8.86
N ASN A 112 -10.82 23.72 -8.49
CA ASN A 112 -9.94 24.42 -9.44
C ASN A 112 -8.49 23.93 -9.40
N ARG A 113 -8.23 22.82 -8.69
CA ARG A 113 -6.88 22.28 -8.52
C ARG A 113 -6.95 20.79 -8.21
N LYS A 114 -6.21 19.98 -8.96
CA LYS A 114 -6.16 18.52 -8.81
C LYS A 114 -5.21 18.05 -7.71
N SER A 115 -4.09 18.75 -7.51
CA SER A 115 -3.09 18.40 -6.51
C SER A 115 -2.38 19.63 -5.92
N ILE A 116 -1.86 19.49 -4.70
CA ILE A 116 -1.00 20.47 -4.05
C ILE A 116 0.46 19.98 -4.08
N GLY A 117 1.35 20.85 -4.55
CA GLY A 117 2.79 20.59 -4.59
C GLY A 117 3.21 19.59 -5.68
N THR A 118 4.45 19.13 -5.60
CA THR A 118 4.98 18.08 -6.50
C THR A 118 4.72 16.70 -5.90
N LEU A 119 4.03 15.85 -6.67
CA LEU A 119 3.67 14.49 -6.25
C LEU A 119 4.92 13.64 -6.00
N GLN A 120 4.93 12.90 -4.89
CA GLN A 120 6.08 12.12 -4.44
C GLN A 120 5.97 10.66 -4.84
N SER A 121 7.11 10.07 -5.25
CA SER A 121 7.23 8.64 -5.55
C SER A 121 6.80 7.77 -4.36
N HIS A 122 5.94 6.78 -4.60
CA HIS A 122 5.52 5.82 -3.58
C HIS A 122 6.36 4.55 -3.63
N ARG A 123 6.83 4.06 -2.47
CA ARG A 123 7.36 2.69 -2.33
C ARG A 123 6.19 1.74 -2.09
N ILE A 124 5.67 1.15 -3.15
CA ILE A 124 4.56 0.19 -3.07
C ILE A 124 5.12 -1.19 -2.72
N GLN A 125 4.64 -1.76 -1.61
CA GLN A 125 4.91 -3.15 -1.25
C GLN A 125 3.62 -3.93 -1.39
N ILE A 126 3.57 -4.82 -2.39
CA ILE A 126 2.44 -5.73 -2.54
C ILE A 126 2.60 -6.81 -1.47
N ARG A 127 1.79 -6.74 -0.43
CA ARG A 127 1.56 -7.85 0.49
C ARG A 127 0.42 -8.66 -0.12
N ASP A 128 0.49 -9.98 -0.08
CA ASP A 128 -0.55 -10.85 -0.63
C ASP A 128 -1.89 -10.50 0.01
N ILE A 129 -2.68 -9.69 -0.69
CA ILE A 129 -4.10 -9.55 -0.42
C ILE A 129 -4.61 -10.92 -0.83
N LYS A 130 -4.97 -11.75 0.15
CA LYS A 130 -5.60 -13.03 -0.12
C LYS A 130 -6.83 -12.74 -0.98
N THR A 131 -6.69 -12.85 -2.29
CA THR A 131 -7.81 -12.95 -3.20
C THR A 131 -8.54 -14.19 -2.73
N SER A 132 -9.70 -14.00 -2.12
CA SER A 132 -10.58 -15.07 -1.66
C SER A 132 -11.24 -15.76 -2.86
N GLU A 133 -10.44 -16.17 -3.84
CA GLU A 133 -10.81 -16.97 -5.00
C GLU A 133 -9.62 -17.86 -5.37
N SER A 134 -9.29 -18.77 -4.47
CA SER A 134 -8.69 -20.05 -4.86
C SER A 134 -9.47 -21.16 -4.15
N PRO A 135 -10.22 -22.01 -4.88
CA PRO A 135 -10.76 -23.21 -4.30
C PRO A 135 -9.63 -24.23 -4.27
N THR A 136 -9.07 -24.48 -3.09
CA THR A 136 -8.65 -25.82 -2.64
C THR A 136 -8.15 -25.73 -1.20
N ASN A 137 -9.12 -25.69 -0.27
CA ASN A 137 -8.93 -26.41 0.98
C ASN A 137 -8.78 -27.89 0.62
N LYS A 138 -7.55 -28.37 0.47
CA LYS A 138 -7.24 -29.78 0.68
C LYS A 138 -6.46 -29.86 1.98
N PRO A 139 -6.91 -30.65 2.96
CA PRO A 139 -6.09 -30.90 4.14
C PRO A 139 -4.76 -31.52 3.68
N LEU A 140 -3.65 -31.03 4.21
CA LEU A 140 -2.30 -31.38 3.77
C LEU A 140 -1.81 -32.75 4.30
N ILE A 141 -2.68 -33.49 4.99
CA ILE A 141 -2.33 -34.78 5.63
C ILE A 141 -3.56 -35.69 5.55
N GLU A 142 -3.41 -36.81 4.86
CA GLU A 142 -4.34 -37.94 4.87
C GLU A 142 -3.51 -39.17 5.28
N GLU A 143 -3.86 -39.80 6.41
CA GLU A 143 -3.16 -40.99 6.91
C GLU A 143 -3.51 -42.18 6.02
N ILE A 144 -2.51 -42.77 5.37
CA ILE A 144 -2.70 -44.00 4.58
C ILE A 144 -1.99 -45.15 5.29
N ASP A 145 -2.79 -46.13 5.72
CA ASP A 145 -2.34 -47.46 6.14
C ASP A 145 -1.59 -48.15 5.00
N ARG A 146 -0.39 -48.67 5.31
CA ARG A 146 0.45 -49.42 4.36
C ARG A 146 -0.16 -50.81 4.11
N PRO A 147 0.04 -51.42 2.94
CA PRO A 147 1.28 -52.20 2.74
C PRO A 147 1.92 -52.11 1.32
N ILE A 148 3.23 -51.90 1.35
CA ILE A 148 4.34 -52.52 0.58
C ILE A 148 4.04 -53.03 -0.84
N GLU A 149 4.70 -52.44 -1.86
CA GLU A 149 5.59 -53.16 -2.79
C GLU A 149 6.45 -52.21 -3.65
N GLN A 150 7.67 -52.65 -3.94
CA GLN A 150 8.83 -51.86 -4.37
C GLN A 150 8.86 -51.64 -5.89
N LYS A 151 9.23 -50.43 -6.36
CA LYS A 151 9.93 -50.23 -7.66
C LYS A 151 10.68 -48.88 -7.73
N LYS A 152 12.02 -49.00 -7.77
CA LYS A 152 13.09 -48.12 -8.27
C LYS A 152 12.88 -46.59 -8.25
N ILE A 153 13.66 -45.97 -7.37
CA ILE A 153 13.95 -44.55 -7.21
C ILE A 153 14.54 -43.94 -8.50
N LYS A 154 13.91 -42.87 -9.01
CA LYS A 154 14.58 -41.77 -9.70
C LYS A 154 14.37 -40.53 -8.84
N GLU A 155 15.47 -39.86 -8.50
CA GLU A 155 15.55 -38.77 -7.53
C GLU A 155 14.60 -37.59 -7.87
N PRO A 156 13.93 -37.00 -6.87
CA PRO A 156 13.13 -35.80 -7.06
C PRO A 156 14.02 -34.56 -7.18
N VAL A 157 13.69 -33.73 -8.18
CA VAL A 157 14.24 -32.41 -8.42
C VAL A 157 14.14 -31.56 -7.15
N LYS A 158 15.30 -31.12 -6.63
CA LYS A 158 15.40 -30.15 -5.54
C LYS A 158 14.84 -28.81 -6.00
N ILE A 159 13.71 -28.38 -5.44
CA ILE A 159 13.31 -26.98 -5.47
C ILE A 159 14.14 -26.29 -4.39
N GLU A 160 15.22 -25.63 -4.82
CA GLU A 160 16.08 -24.84 -3.94
C GLU A 160 15.33 -23.61 -3.44
N ASN A 161 15.08 -23.58 -2.13
CA ASN A 161 14.71 -22.36 -1.41
C ASN A 161 15.88 -21.37 -1.49
N ILE A 162 15.86 -20.48 -2.48
CA ILE A 162 16.84 -19.39 -2.59
C ILE A 162 16.55 -18.37 -1.47
N LYS A 163 17.29 -18.48 -0.36
CA LYS A 163 17.53 -17.35 0.54
C LYS A 163 18.21 -16.25 -0.27
N LYS A 164 17.47 -15.18 -0.61
CA LYS A 164 18.06 -13.98 -1.24
C LYS A 164 18.87 -13.23 -0.20
N GLU A 165 20.16 -13.55 -0.13
CA GLU A 165 21.12 -12.83 0.71
C GLU A 165 21.40 -11.45 0.08
N ILE A 166 21.26 -10.38 0.85
CA ILE A 166 21.50 -9.01 0.38
C ILE A 166 23.02 -8.84 0.27
N VAL A 167 23.52 -8.62 -0.94
CA VAL A 167 24.96 -8.35 -1.17
C VAL A 167 25.20 -6.85 -0.95
N TYR A 168 26.09 -6.50 -0.02
CA TYR A 168 26.46 -5.12 0.26
C TYR A 168 27.97 -4.96 0.51
N ARG A 169 28.46 -3.73 0.37
CA ARG A 169 29.86 -3.34 0.58
C ARG A 169 29.90 -2.03 1.37
N LEU A 170 30.51 -2.04 2.56
CA LEU A 170 30.73 -0.84 3.37
C LEU A 170 32.20 -0.41 3.26
N ARG A 171 32.45 0.89 3.10
CA ARG A 171 33.79 1.48 3.03
C ARG A 171 33.85 2.77 3.85
N ARG A 172 35.05 3.09 4.34
CA ARG A 172 35.33 4.35 5.03
C ARG A 172 36.07 5.30 4.10
N GLU A 173 35.78 6.58 4.20
CA GLU A 173 36.49 7.67 3.52
C GLU A 173 36.98 8.68 4.59
N PRO A 174 38.27 9.09 4.56
CA PRO A 174 39.36 8.54 3.73
C PRO A 174 39.78 7.11 4.16
N PRO A 175 40.43 6.31 3.27
CA PRO A 175 40.81 4.92 3.57
C PRO A 175 41.82 4.74 4.71
N THR A 176 42.53 5.82 5.06
CA THR A 176 43.56 5.90 6.11
C THR A 176 43.48 7.27 6.78
N GLY A 177 43.68 7.33 8.09
CA GLY A 177 43.46 8.53 8.91
C GLY A 177 42.14 8.50 9.68
N GLU A 178 41.76 9.67 10.20
CA GLU A 178 40.45 9.89 10.83
C GLU A 178 39.34 9.75 9.78
N ILE A 179 38.22 9.14 10.18
CA ILE A 179 37.12 8.81 9.28
C ILE A 179 36.18 10.00 9.22
N ASP A 180 35.95 10.53 8.02
CA ASP A 180 34.98 11.60 7.79
C ASP A 180 33.57 11.02 7.57
N TYR A 181 33.44 9.95 6.79
CA TYR A 181 32.15 9.29 6.53
C TYR A 181 32.28 7.83 6.06
N LEU A 182 31.16 7.10 6.13
CA LEU A 182 31.03 5.72 5.65
C LEU A 182 30.16 5.67 4.39
N LEU A 183 30.63 4.94 3.38
CA LEU A 183 29.94 4.69 2.13
C LEU A 183 29.43 3.24 2.10
N ALA A 184 28.12 3.05 1.97
CA ALA A 184 27.51 1.73 1.84
C ALA A 184 26.92 1.54 0.44
N GLU A 185 27.37 0.51 -0.27
CA GLU A 185 26.85 0.11 -1.57
C GLU A 185 26.04 -1.19 -1.43
N PHE A 186 24.83 -1.23 -2.00
CA PHE A 186 23.95 -2.39 -1.95
C PHE A 186 23.65 -2.86 -3.36
N LYS A 187 23.82 -4.16 -3.63
CA LYS A 187 23.41 -4.78 -4.89
C LYS A 187 21.98 -5.30 -4.73
N ILE A 188 21.03 -4.58 -5.31
CA ILE A 188 19.61 -4.91 -5.25
C ILE A 188 19.31 -6.03 -6.26
N PRO A 189 18.75 -7.18 -5.84
CA PRO A 189 18.29 -8.20 -6.78
C PRO A 189 17.12 -7.68 -7.60
N ALA A 190 17.04 -8.07 -8.88
CA ALA A 190 16.07 -7.58 -9.88
C ALA A 190 14.57 -7.82 -9.57
N THR A 191 14.22 -8.30 -8.36
CA THR A 191 12.84 -8.44 -7.88
C THR A 191 12.35 -7.27 -7.04
N VAL A 192 13.15 -6.22 -6.85
CA VAL A 192 12.68 -4.95 -6.26
C VAL A 192 12.52 -3.94 -7.39
N SER A 193 11.35 -3.94 -8.02
CA SER A 193 11.00 -2.91 -8.99
C SER A 193 10.69 -1.61 -8.25
N ILE A 194 11.57 -0.61 -8.34
CA ILE A 194 11.21 0.77 -8.01
C ILE A 194 10.32 1.25 -9.15
N LEU A 195 9.03 0.96 -9.07
CA LEU A 195 8.06 1.40 -10.07
C LEU A 195 7.77 2.89 -9.82
N LYS A 196 8.21 3.73 -10.76
CA LYS A 196 7.76 5.11 -10.85
C LYS A 196 6.25 5.07 -11.07
N ALA A 197 5.48 5.53 -10.09
CA ALA A 197 4.09 5.87 -10.35
C ALA A 197 4.07 7.02 -11.37
N ILE A 198 3.37 6.81 -12.48
CA ILE A 198 3.04 7.87 -13.43
C ILE A 198 1.79 8.55 -12.87
N TYR A 199 1.85 9.86 -12.65
CA TYR A 199 0.77 10.65 -12.08
C TYR A 199 0.01 11.39 -13.20
N TYR A 200 -1.32 11.42 -13.12
CA TYR A 200 -2.22 12.21 -13.97
C TYR A 200 -2.86 13.36 -13.19
#